data_AF-L2FJA5-F1
#
_entry.id   AF-L2FJA5-F1
#
_cell.length_a   1.000
_cell.length_b   1.000
_cell.length_c   1.000
_cell.angle_alpha   90.00
_cell.angle_beta   90.00
_cell.angle_gamma   90.00
#
_symmetry.space_group_name_H-M   'P 1'
#
loop_
_entity.id
_entity.type
_entity.pdbx_description
1 polymer ?
#
loop_
_entity_poly.entity_id
_entity_poly.type
_entity_poly.pdbx_seq_one_letter_code
_entity_poly.pdbx_strand_id
1 'polypeptide(L)'
;MDAIENLLAWAKTQGIAINNVGPRALPGRGIGIVATSPIKKDDAVLDVPIPCLKTIATVPKSVSRLFPKDTAVHALLAADIALDTSPSFKTWSAVFPTPADLASCPLTWPAALTAHLPPTAAALLAAQSEKFEAHWSLAAAALPDLTYAAYRHAWLLVNSRTF
;
A
#
# COMPACT_ATOMS: atom_id res chain seq x y z
N MET A 1 8.69 22.10 0.71
CA MET A 1 7.27 21.81 0.99
C MET A 1 7.22 20.36 1.44
N ASP A 2 6.63 20.10 2.60
CA ASP A 2 6.55 18.78 3.22
C ASP A 2 5.85 17.78 2.27
N ALA A 3 6.24 16.49 2.25
CA ALA A 3 5.59 15.48 1.40
C ALA A 3 4.08 15.41 1.64
N ILE A 4 3.66 15.63 2.89
CA ILE A 4 2.25 15.70 3.29
C ILE A 4 1.57 16.93 2.69
N GLU A 5 2.22 18.10 2.73
CA GLU A 5 1.67 19.32 2.13
C GLU A 5 1.48 19.16 0.62
N ASN A 6 2.45 18.54 -0.06
CA ASN A 6 2.36 18.24 -1.50
C ASN A 6 1.20 17.30 -1.80
N LEU A 7 1.00 16.26 -0.99
CA LEU A 7 -0.14 15.36 -1.12
C LEU A 7 -1.46 16.11 -0.95
N LEU A 8 -1.59 16.94 0.09
CA LEU A 8 -2.83 17.69 0.35
C LEU A 8 -3.15 18.68 -0.77
N ALA A 9 -2.13 19.35 -1.31
CA ALA A 9 -2.26 20.24 -2.46
C ALA A 9 -2.73 19.46 -3.70
N TRP A 10 -2.09 18.32 -4.00
CA TRP A 10 -2.49 17.44 -5.09
C TRP A 10 -3.90 16.89 -4.91
N ALA A 11 -4.26 16.42 -3.71
CA ALA A 11 -5.57 15.85 -3.41
C ALA A 11 -6.70 16.84 -3.72
N LYS A 12 -6.49 18.13 -3.40
CA LYS A 12 -7.44 19.20 -3.73
C LYS A 12 -7.66 19.35 -5.24
N THR A 13 -6.62 19.16 -6.06
CA THR A 13 -6.76 19.19 -7.54
C THR A 13 -7.55 18.00 -8.09
N GLN A 14 -7.60 16.90 -7.35
CA GLN A 14 -8.33 15.69 -7.75
C GLN A 14 -9.79 15.68 -7.25
N GLY A 15 -10.24 16.74 -6.58
CA GLY A 15 -11.59 16.83 -6.02
C GLY A 15 -11.77 16.07 -4.69
N ILE A 16 -10.68 15.72 -4.00
CA ILE A 16 -10.74 15.11 -2.67
C ILE A 16 -11.12 16.18 -1.64
N ALA A 17 -12.15 15.91 -0.84
CA ALA A 17 -12.59 16.79 0.24
C ALA A 17 -12.09 16.28 1.59
N ILE A 18 -11.44 17.14 2.37
CA ILE A 18 -10.93 16.84 3.71
C ILE A 18 -11.49 17.90 4.67
N ASN A 19 -12.32 17.48 5.61
CA ASN A 19 -13.06 18.39 6.49
C ASN A 19 -12.74 18.12 7.95
N ASN A 20 -12.35 19.16 8.70
CA ASN A 20 -12.13 19.13 10.15
C ASN A 20 -11.12 18.08 10.63
N VAL A 21 -10.32 17.52 9.73
CA VAL A 21 -9.26 16.56 10.02
C VAL A 21 -7.99 16.91 9.26
N GLY A 22 -6.85 16.38 9.72
CA GLY A 22 -5.58 16.53 9.06
C GLY A 22 -4.56 15.47 9.46
N PRO A 23 -3.55 15.23 8.62
CA PRO A 23 -2.46 14.30 8.92
C PRO A 23 -1.55 14.82 10.03
N ARG A 24 -1.09 13.93 10.90
CA ARG A 24 -0.18 14.23 12.02
C ARG A 24 0.71 13.02 12.31
N ALA A 25 1.97 13.25 12.62
CA ALA A 25 2.83 12.21 13.17
C ALA A 25 2.34 11.83 14.58
N LEU A 26 2.05 10.54 14.77
CA LEU A 26 1.63 9.94 16.03
C LEU A 26 2.79 9.10 16.58
N PRO A 27 3.38 9.46 17.73
CA PRO A 27 4.49 8.72 18.31
C PRO A 27 4.19 7.22 18.44
N GLY A 28 5.07 6.38 17.90
CA GLY A 28 4.94 4.92 17.91
C GLY A 28 3.87 4.35 16.96
N ARG A 29 3.17 5.16 16.17
CA ARG A 29 2.09 4.72 15.25
C ARG A 29 2.23 5.23 13.81
N GLY A 30 3.27 6.01 13.52
CA GLY A 30 3.47 6.61 12.19
C GLY A 30 2.55 7.81 11.96
N ILE A 31 2.18 8.06 10.70
CA ILE A 31 1.27 9.16 10.34
C ILE A 31 -0.19 8.70 10.51
N GLY A 32 -0.97 9.46 11.25
CA GLY A 32 -2.41 9.25 11.40
C GLY A 32 -3.22 10.51 11.08
N ILE A 33 -4.54 10.38 11.12
CA ILE A 33 -5.47 11.50 10.93
C ILE A 33 -5.98 11.95 12.29
N VAL A 34 -5.92 13.25 12.56
CA VAL A 34 -6.41 13.88 13.80
C VAL A 34 -7.46 14.93 13.48
N ALA A 35 -8.39 15.16 14.41
CA ALA A 35 -9.33 16.26 14.30
C ALA A 35 -8.60 17.60 14.41
N THR A 36 -8.90 18.53 13.50
CA THR A 36 -8.42 19.92 13.52
C THR A 36 -9.51 20.88 14.00
N SER A 37 -10.74 20.42 14.14
CA SER A 37 -11.90 21.14 14.66
C SER A 37 -12.94 20.12 15.19
N PRO A 38 -13.96 20.54 15.98
CA PRO A 38 -15.02 19.64 16.43
C PRO A 38 -15.75 18.96 15.27
N ILE A 39 -15.98 17.64 15.39
CA ILE A 39 -16.67 16.81 14.39
C ILE A 39 -17.95 16.28 15.02
N LYS A 40 -19.09 16.42 14.34
CA LYS A 40 -20.38 15.87 14.78
C LYS A 40 -20.60 14.50 14.16
N LYS A 41 -21.50 13.73 14.77
CA LYS A 41 -21.98 12.48 14.18
C LYS A 41 -22.54 12.78 12.78
N ASP A 42 -22.24 11.90 11.83
CA ASP A 42 -22.68 11.96 10.43
C ASP A 42 -22.01 13.08 9.59
N ASP A 43 -21.02 13.81 10.14
CA ASP A 43 -20.19 14.73 9.35
C ASP A 43 -19.26 13.96 8.40
N ALA A 44 -19.25 14.34 7.12
CA ALA A 44 -18.32 13.80 6.14
C ALA A 44 -16.92 14.39 6.34
N VAL A 45 -16.00 13.59 6.91
CA VAL A 45 -14.61 13.99 7.21
C VAL A 45 -13.64 13.84 6.03
N LEU A 46 -13.92 12.90 5.13
CA LEU A 46 -13.10 12.60 3.96
C LEU A 46 -14.01 12.07 2.83
N ASP A 47 -13.90 12.67 1.66
CA ASP A 47 -14.53 12.17 0.42
C ASP A 47 -13.45 12.02 -0.66
N VAL A 48 -13.36 10.83 -1.24
CA VAL A 48 -12.35 10.47 -2.23
C VAL A 48 -13.04 9.97 -3.50
N PRO A 49 -12.96 10.70 -4.61
CA PRO A 49 -13.52 10.25 -5.88
C PRO A 49 -12.92 8.90 -6.31
N ILE A 50 -13.76 8.00 -6.82
CA ILE A 50 -13.34 6.65 -7.27
C ILE A 50 -12.11 6.66 -8.20
N PRO A 51 -11.97 7.59 -9.16
CA PRO A 51 -10.77 7.66 -10.02
C PRO A 51 -9.44 7.91 -9.29
N CYS A 52 -9.48 8.41 -8.06
CA CYS A 52 -8.28 8.62 -7.23
C CYS A 52 -7.80 7.34 -6.54
N LEU A 53 -8.60 6.27 -6.57
CA LEU A 53 -8.30 5.00 -5.94
C LEU A 53 -7.56 4.08 -6.90
N LYS A 54 -6.59 3.33 -6.38
CA LYS A 54 -6.02 2.18 -7.10
C LYS A 54 -7.00 1.01 -6.99
N THR A 55 -7.62 0.67 -8.10
CA THR A 55 -8.53 -0.47 -8.25
C THR A 55 -8.08 -1.34 -9.42
N ILE A 56 -8.68 -2.53 -9.57
CA ILE A 56 -8.42 -3.37 -10.75
C ILE A 56 -8.72 -2.64 -12.06
N ALA A 57 -9.68 -1.70 -12.07
CA ALA A 57 -10.03 -0.92 -13.24
C ALA A 57 -9.00 0.17 -13.59
N THR A 58 -8.20 0.61 -12.62
CA THR A 58 -7.14 1.62 -12.83
C THR A 58 -5.77 1.02 -13.12
N VAL A 59 -5.61 -0.31 -12.98
CA VAL A 59 -4.36 -0.98 -13.37
C VAL A 59 -4.18 -0.85 -14.89
N PRO A 60 -3.04 -0.34 -15.38
CA PRO A 60 -2.79 -0.22 -16.81
C PRO A 60 -2.97 -1.56 -17.53
N LYS A 61 -3.62 -1.53 -18.70
CA LYS A 61 -3.79 -2.74 -19.54
C LYS A 61 -2.45 -3.35 -19.98
N SER A 62 -1.40 -2.52 -20.07
CA SER A 62 -0.04 -2.98 -20.33
C SER A 62 0.52 -3.86 -19.21
N VAL A 63 0.09 -3.65 -17.97
CA VAL A 63 0.50 -4.46 -16.81
C VAL A 63 -0.44 -5.66 -16.66
N SER A 64 -1.76 -5.43 -16.57
CA SER A 64 -2.73 -6.50 -16.29
C SER A 64 -2.74 -7.62 -17.33
N ARG A 65 -2.43 -7.34 -18.61
CA ARG A 65 -2.36 -8.37 -19.66
C ARG A 65 -1.14 -9.28 -19.58
N LEU A 66 -0.11 -8.92 -18.79
CA LEU A 66 1.06 -9.77 -18.58
C LEU A 66 0.78 -10.94 -17.64
N PHE A 67 -0.33 -10.89 -16.91
CA PHE A 67 -0.70 -11.87 -15.92
C PHE A 67 -1.85 -12.76 -16.43
N PRO A 68 -1.94 -14.02 -15.94
CA PRO A 68 -3.13 -14.86 -16.13
C PRO A 68 -4.43 -14.17 -15.71
N LYS A 69 -5.54 -14.48 -16.36
CA LYS A 69 -6.85 -13.84 -16.10
C LYS A 69 -7.38 -14.06 -14.68
N ASP A 70 -6.99 -15.17 -14.05
CA ASP A 70 -7.37 -15.59 -12.70
C ASP A 70 -6.38 -15.11 -11.62
N THR A 71 -5.42 -14.25 -11.99
CA THR A 71 -4.44 -13.69 -11.05
C THR A 71 -5.14 -12.93 -9.92
N ALA A 72 -4.72 -13.18 -8.69
CA ALA A 72 -5.22 -12.48 -7.53
C ALA A 72 -5.02 -10.96 -7.66
N VAL A 73 -6.08 -10.19 -7.37
CA VAL A 73 -6.07 -8.72 -7.45
C VAL A 73 -4.90 -8.10 -6.68
N HIS A 74 -4.54 -8.66 -5.53
CA HIS A 74 -3.43 -8.18 -4.71
C HIS A 74 -2.07 -8.31 -5.42
N ALA A 75 -1.87 -9.34 -6.24
CA ALA A 75 -0.65 -9.49 -7.04
C ALA A 75 -0.57 -8.40 -8.12
N LEU A 76 -1.68 -8.15 -8.81
CA LEU A 76 -1.78 -7.12 -9.84
C LEU A 76 -1.57 -5.71 -9.27
N LEU A 77 -2.22 -5.38 -8.15
CA LEU A 77 -2.05 -4.08 -7.50
C LEU A 77 -0.63 -3.89 -6.96
N ALA A 78 0.00 -4.94 -6.44
CA ALA A 78 1.39 -4.87 -5.98
C ALA A 78 2.35 -4.59 -7.15
N ALA A 79 2.13 -5.24 -8.31
CA ALA A 79 2.91 -4.97 -9.51
C ALA A 79 2.68 -3.54 -10.02
N ASP A 80 1.43 -3.06 -10.05
CA ASP A 80 1.10 -1.68 -10.46
C ASP A 80 1.78 -0.65 -9.55
N ILE A 81 1.67 -0.79 -8.23
CA ILE A 81 2.32 0.09 -7.24
C ILE A 81 3.85 0.06 -7.38
N ALA A 82 4.44 -1.10 -7.65
CA ALA A 82 5.89 -1.21 -7.78
C ALA A 82 6.45 -0.60 -9.08
N LEU A 83 5.64 -0.50 -10.13
CA LEU A 83 6.04 -0.02 -11.46
C LEU A 83 5.60 1.42 -11.75
N ASP A 84 4.61 1.94 -11.02
CA ASP A 84 4.09 3.28 -11.29
C ASP A 84 5.14 4.35 -10.96
N THR A 85 5.59 5.03 -12.02
CA THR A 85 6.57 6.12 -11.93
C THR A 85 5.96 7.47 -12.29
N SER A 86 4.63 7.52 -12.46
CA SER A 86 3.93 8.75 -12.83
C SER A 86 4.15 9.85 -11.79
N PRO A 87 4.19 11.13 -12.21
CA PRO A 87 4.38 12.24 -11.28
C PRO A 87 3.31 12.27 -10.17
N SER A 88 2.04 12.01 -10.52
CA SER A 88 0.93 11.94 -9.57
C SER A 88 1.12 10.81 -8.55
N PHE A 89 1.55 9.63 -9.01
CA PHE A 89 1.82 8.53 -8.10
C PHE A 89 2.99 8.84 -7.19
N LYS A 90 4.08 9.46 -7.68
CA LYS A 90 5.21 9.88 -6.84
C LYS A 90 4.79 10.85 -5.74
N THR A 91 3.88 11.79 -6.04
CA THR A 91 3.31 12.68 -5.01
C THR A 91 2.56 11.90 -3.95
N TRP A 92 1.80 10.87 -4.35
CA TRP A 92 1.02 10.06 -3.43
C TRP A 92 1.87 9.05 -2.63
N SER A 93 2.79 8.36 -3.29
CA SER A 93 3.65 7.33 -2.70
C SER A 93 4.72 7.92 -1.79
N ALA A 94 5.00 9.23 -1.90
CA ALA A 94 5.95 9.93 -1.02
C ALA A 94 5.56 9.89 0.47
N VAL A 95 4.28 9.64 0.78
CA VAL A 95 3.79 9.50 2.17
C VAL A 95 3.52 8.05 2.57
N PHE A 96 3.82 7.07 1.71
CA PHE A 96 3.66 5.67 2.06
C PHE A 96 4.71 5.26 3.10
N PRO A 97 4.40 4.28 3.96
CA PRO A 97 5.42 3.70 4.83
C PRO A 97 6.59 3.21 4.00
N THR A 98 7.78 3.55 4.46
CA THR A 98 9.04 3.07 3.92
C THR A 98 9.22 1.58 4.25
N PRO A 99 10.19 0.89 3.61
CA PRO A 99 10.57 -0.46 4.03
C PRO A 99 10.94 -0.57 5.51
N ALA A 100 11.52 0.49 6.10
CA ALA A 100 11.86 0.51 7.53
C ALA A 100 10.60 0.57 8.42
N ASP A 101 9.58 1.33 8.02
CA ASP A 101 8.30 1.39 8.74
C ASP A 101 7.58 0.04 8.74
N LEU A 102 7.77 -0.75 7.67
CA LEU A 102 7.20 -2.10 7.53
C LEU A 102 8.08 -3.19 8.14
N ALA A 103 9.22 -2.87 8.75
CA ALA A 103 10.12 -3.87 9.34
C ALA A 103 9.47 -4.67 10.49
N SER A 104 8.39 -4.13 11.06
CA SER A 104 7.58 -4.79 12.09
C SER A 104 6.63 -5.87 11.52
N CYS A 105 6.46 -5.97 10.20
CA CYS A 105 5.64 -7.00 9.58
C CYS A 105 6.33 -8.38 9.66
N PRO A 106 5.64 -9.47 10.03
CA PRO A 106 6.25 -10.80 10.15
C PRO A 106 7.00 -11.30 8.89
N LEU A 107 6.54 -10.92 7.69
CA LEU A 107 7.19 -11.23 6.41
C LEU A 107 8.56 -10.55 6.20
N THR A 108 8.90 -9.55 7.01
CA THR A 108 10.19 -8.86 6.95
C THR A 108 11.12 -9.29 8.07
N TRP A 109 10.67 -10.16 8.98
CA TRP A 109 11.46 -10.59 10.12
C TRP A 109 12.57 -11.58 9.73
N PRO A 110 13.74 -11.52 10.40
CA PRO A 110 14.72 -12.59 10.31
C PRO A 110 14.17 -13.87 10.96
N ALA A 111 14.71 -15.02 10.53
CA ALA A 111 14.32 -16.34 11.03
C ALA A 111 14.41 -16.46 12.57
N ALA A 112 15.37 -15.76 13.19
CA ALA A 112 15.54 -15.71 14.63
C ALA A 112 14.29 -15.19 15.36
N LEU A 113 13.57 -14.20 14.81
CA LEU A 113 12.34 -13.68 15.40
C LEU A 113 11.15 -14.60 15.11
N THR A 114 11.05 -15.12 13.89
CA THR A 114 9.93 -16.01 13.51
C THR A 114 9.96 -17.33 14.28
N ALA A 115 11.14 -17.79 14.72
CA ALA A 115 11.30 -18.99 15.55
C ALA A 115 10.62 -18.88 16.93
N HIS A 116 10.32 -17.66 17.39
CA HIS A 116 9.62 -17.43 18.66
C HIS A 116 8.10 -17.34 18.50
N LEU A 117 7.56 -17.49 17.29
CA LEU A 117 6.13 -17.44 17.07
C LEU A 117 5.43 -18.67 17.70
N PRO A 118 4.27 -18.49 18.35
CA PRO A 118 3.45 -19.62 18.75
C PRO A 118 2.96 -20.37 17.50
N PRO A 119 2.64 -21.68 17.61
CA PRO A 119 2.33 -22.53 16.46
C PRO A 119 1.27 -21.95 15.51
N THR A 120 0.21 -21.35 16.05
CA THR A 120 -0.85 -20.72 15.25
C THR A 120 -0.33 -19.53 14.44
N ALA A 121 0.46 -18.64 15.04
CA ALA A 121 1.00 -17.48 14.34
C ALA A 121 2.07 -17.89 13.30
N ALA A 122 2.87 -18.92 13.61
CA ALA A 122 3.82 -19.49 12.66
C ALA A 122 3.11 -20.08 11.42
N ALA A 123 1.98 -20.78 11.62
CA ALA A 123 1.17 -21.29 10.50
C ALA A 123 0.58 -20.18 9.63
N LEU A 124 0.10 -19.09 10.24
CA LEU A 124 -0.38 -17.91 9.50
C LEU A 124 0.73 -17.25 8.69
N LEU A 125 1.92 -17.08 9.28
CA LEU A 125 3.08 -16.54 8.56
C LEU A 125 3.49 -17.47 7.42
N ALA A 126 3.52 -18.78 7.62
CA ALA A 126 3.85 -19.75 6.57
C ALA A 126 2.90 -19.63 5.37
N ALA A 127 1.58 -19.59 5.63
CA ALA A 127 0.58 -19.39 4.57
C ALA A 127 0.72 -18.03 3.89
N GLN A 128 1.05 -16.97 4.63
CA GLN A 128 1.28 -15.64 4.07
C GLN A 128 2.53 -15.62 3.16
N SER A 129 3.61 -16.26 3.59
CA SER A 129 4.85 -16.41 2.83
C SER A 129 4.63 -17.21 1.54
N GLU A 130 3.92 -18.34 1.62
CA GLU A 130 3.58 -19.16 0.44
C GLU A 130 2.78 -18.34 -0.57
N LYS A 131 1.76 -17.61 -0.10
CA LYS A 131 0.96 -16.71 -0.95
C LYS A 131 1.82 -15.61 -1.60
N PHE A 132 2.71 -15.00 -0.83
CA PHE A 132 3.63 -14.00 -1.35
C PHE A 132 4.55 -14.58 -2.43
N GLU A 133 5.17 -15.73 -2.20
CA GLU A 133 6.08 -16.38 -3.16
C GLU A 133 5.36 -16.80 -4.45
N ALA A 134 4.12 -17.29 -4.35
CA ALA A 134 3.29 -17.56 -5.51
C ALA A 134 3.02 -16.30 -6.34
N HIS A 135 2.68 -15.19 -5.67
CA HIS A 135 2.45 -13.89 -6.32
C HIS A 135 3.75 -13.31 -6.92
N TRP A 136 4.88 -13.48 -6.24
CA TRP A 136 6.19 -13.03 -6.72
C TRP A 136 6.63 -13.82 -7.95
N SER A 137 6.45 -15.13 -7.94
CA SER A 137 6.80 -15.99 -9.08
C SER A 137 6.09 -15.56 -10.36
N LEU A 138 4.80 -15.21 -10.27
CA LEU A 138 4.05 -14.66 -11.40
C LEU A 138 4.60 -13.30 -11.86
N ALA A 139 4.88 -12.40 -10.91
CA ALA A 139 5.39 -11.06 -11.21
C ALA A 139 6.79 -11.10 -11.83
N ALA A 140 7.72 -11.90 -11.27
CA ALA A 140 9.08 -12.05 -11.76
C ALA A 140 9.14 -12.64 -13.17
N ALA A 141 8.25 -13.59 -13.49
CA ALA A 141 8.15 -14.15 -14.83
C ALA A 141 7.63 -13.12 -15.86
N ALA A 142 6.70 -12.25 -15.45
CA ALA A 142 6.09 -11.24 -16.31
C ALA A 142 6.91 -9.94 -16.43
N LEU A 143 7.73 -9.62 -15.42
CA LEU A 143 8.36 -8.32 -15.21
C LEU A 143 9.84 -8.49 -14.79
N PRO A 144 10.75 -8.72 -15.75
CA PRO A 144 12.15 -9.06 -15.46
C PRO A 144 12.92 -7.98 -14.67
N ASP A 145 12.56 -6.71 -14.84
CA ASP A 145 13.22 -5.58 -14.19
C ASP A 145 12.70 -5.32 -12.76
N LEU A 146 11.59 -5.95 -12.37
CA LEU A 146 11.00 -5.79 -11.06
C LEU A 146 11.84 -6.58 -10.03
N THR A 147 12.27 -5.92 -8.96
CA THR A 147 13.06 -6.59 -7.92
C THR A 147 12.18 -7.21 -6.83
N TYR A 148 12.66 -8.28 -6.21
CA TYR A 148 12.00 -8.94 -5.08
C TYR A 148 11.70 -7.95 -3.95
N ALA A 149 12.65 -7.06 -3.64
CA ALA A 149 12.51 -6.08 -2.56
C ALA A 149 11.43 -5.02 -2.87
N ALA A 150 11.41 -4.49 -4.10
CA ALA A 150 10.40 -3.52 -4.52
C ALA A 150 9.00 -4.15 -4.54
N TYR A 151 8.88 -5.37 -5.07
CA TYR A 151 7.60 -6.08 -5.08
C TYR A 151 7.12 -6.44 -3.67
N ARG A 152 8.01 -6.90 -2.78
CA ARG A 152 7.66 -7.19 -1.38
C ARG A 152 7.15 -5.96 -0.66
N HIS A 153 7.80 -4.80 -0.85
CA HIS A 153 7.34 -3.53 -0.28
C HIS A 153 5.94 -3.17 -0.78
N ALA A 154 5.71 -3.19 -2.10
CA ALA A 154 4.40 -2.92 -2.68
C ALA A 154 3.33 -3.92 -2.23
N TRP A 155 3.66 -5.21 -2.16
CA TRP A 155 2.75 -6.26 -1.71
C TRP A 155 2.32 -6.06 -0.26
N LEU A 156 3.24 -5.68 0.63
CA LEU A 156 2.92 -5.35 2.02
C LEU A 156 2.06 -4.09 2.12
N LEU A 157 2.31 -3.07 1.29
CA LEU A 157 1.47 -1.87 1.22
C LEU A 157 0.03 -2.23 0.85
N VAL A 158 -0.17 -3.04 -0.20
CA VAL A 158 -1.48 -3.53 -0.63
C VAL A 158 -2.15 -4.30 0.50
N ASN A 159 -1.49 -5.33 1.06
CA ASN A 159 -2.12 -6.19 2.07
C ASN A 159 -2.41 -5.50 3.41
N SER A 160 -1.91 -4.29 3.63
CA SER A 160 -2.21 -3.49 4.83
C SER A 160 -3.13 -2.29 4.58
N ARG A 161 -3.49 -1.99 3.31
CA ARG A 161 -4.23 -0.77 2.93
C ARG A 161 -5.36 -0.98 1.91
N THR A 162 -5.58 -2.20 1.46
CA THR A 162 -6.70 -2.52 0.55
C THR A 162 -7.99 -2.71 1.35
N PHE A 163 -9.13 -2.37 0.76
CA PHE A 163 -10.48 -2.53 1.31
C PHE A 163 -11.38 -3.28 0.33
#